data_AF-A0A2N1URG6-F1
#
_entry.id   AF-A0A2N1URG6-F1
#
_cell.length_a   1.000
_cell.length_b   1.000
_cell.length_c   1.000
_cell.angle_alpha   90.00
_cell.angle_beta   90.00
_cell.angle_gamma   90.00
#
_symmetry.space_group_name_H-M   'P 1'
#
loop_
_entity.id
_entity.type
_entity.pdbx_description
1 polymer ?
#
loop_
_entity_poly.entity_id
_entity_poly.type
_entity_poly.pdbx_seq_one_letter_code
_entity_poly.pdbx_strand_id
1 'polypeptide(L)'
;MLYPDNRLTGRPLKAYNGLDVRYRDIRQFWVIGLLLMGAVGFGATAQEVKKGQAAQQVKCTWQGVWGIKGNPKVAPLSWTGYAFTAPNGGWLVYANGKDSSGPSRLRGGCMGGLCDLQQKYIAGPLQHKLYYYKLKYKLTPLHKGLRSISFTGTWGAEMNQGMHRGTAQVKGSCRLDKTPLTGLPKQLGWSDATY
;
A
#
# COMPACT_ATOMS: atom_id res chain seq x y z
N MET A 1 -26.44 -15.48 -3.30
CA MET A 1 -25.27 -16.39 -3.43
C MET A 1 -24.55 -16.33 -2.10
N LEU A 2 -24.85 -17.27 -1.22
CA LEU A 2 -24.41 -17.30 0.18
C LEU A 2 -22.96 -17.79 0.23
N TYR A 3 -22.11 -17.07 0.98
CA TYR A 3 -20.72 -17.46 1.24
C TYR A 3 -20.69 -18.77 2.05
N PRO A 4 -19.81 -19.74 1.74
CA PRO A 4 -19.55 -20.84 2.67
C PRO A 4 -18.80 -20.27 3.89
N ASP A 5 -19.52 -20.21 5.01
CA ASP A 5 -19.03 -19.82 6.33
C ASP A 5 -18.10 -20.91 6.87
N ASN A 6 -16.79 -20.78 6.64
CA ASN A 6 -15.80 -21.65 7.27
C ASN A 6 -15.33 -21.03 8.57
N ARG A 7 -16.01 -21.42 9.66
CA ARG A 7 -15.50 -21.32 11.04
C ARG A 7 -14.11 -21.96 11.09
N LEU A 8 -13.09 -21.14 11.34
CA LEU A 8 -11.82 -21.62 11.88
C LEU A 8 -11.56 -20.89 13.18
N THR A 9 -11.55 -21.70 14.23
CA THR A 9 -11.30 -21.39 15.62
C THR A 9 -9.82 -21.04 15.83
N GLY A 10 -9.58 -20.02 16.66
CA GLY A 10 -8.47 -19.97 17.59
C GLY A 10 -7.06 -19.71 17.04
N ARG A 11 -6.63 -18.44 17.08
CA ARG A 11 -5.52 -17.96 17.93
C ARG A 11 -5.40 -16.43 17.80
N PRO A 12 -5.29 -15.67 18.91
CA PRO A 12 -5.06 -14.23 18.84
C PRO A 12 -3.62 -13.96 18.37
N LEU A 13 -3.47 -13.30 17.22
CA LEU A 13 -2.19 -12.75 16.80
C LEU A 13 -1.94 -11.47 17.62
N LYS A 14 -0.80 -11.44 18.32
CA LYS A 14 -0.31 -10.25 19.02
C LYS A 14 -0.24 -9.07 18.04
N ALA A 15 -0.92 -7.98 18.39
CA ALA A 15 -0.77 -6.71 17.71
C ALA A 15 0.68 -6.23 17.82
N TYR A 16 1.35 -6.06 16.69
CA TYR A 16 2.59 -5.30 16.63
C TYR A 16 2.24 -3.82 16.80
N ASN A 17 2.28 -3.35 18.05
CA ASN A 17 2.34 -1.93 18.38
C ASN A 17 3.76 -1.45 18.14
N GLY A 18 3.95 -0.43 17.31
CA GLY A 18 5.20 0.34 17.33
C GLY A 18 5.69 0.81 15.98
N LEU A 19 5.01 1.79 15.39
CA LEU A 19 5.68 2.85 14.63
C LEU A 19 4.99 4.18 15.00
N ASP A 20 5.22 4.61 16.24
CA ASP A 20 5.01 6.00 16.65
C ASP A 20 6.17 6.82 16.06
N VAL A 21 6.07 7.18 14.77
CA VAL A 21 7.03 8.10 14.15
C VAL A 21 6.67 9.51 14.62
N ARG A 22 7.14 9.86 15.82
CA ARG A 22 7.14 11.23 16.30
C ARG A 22 8.07 12.05 15.41
N TYR A 23 7.46 12.85 14.54
CA TYR A 23 8.10 14.00 13.91
C TYR A 23 8.48 15.00 15.02
N ARG A 24 9.70 14.93 15.54
CA ARG A 24 10.24 15.97 16.42
C ARG A 24 11.75 16.13 16.23
N ASP A 25 12.11 17.36 15.87
CA ASP A 25 13.39 18.03 16.06
C ASP A 25 14.67 17.35 15.56
N ILE A 26 15.03 17.66 14.31
CA ILE A 26 16.44 17.63 13.88
C ILE A 26 17.01 19.02 14.09
N ARG A 27 17.53 19.26 15.29
CA ARG A 27 18.53 20.30 15.56
C ARG A 27 19.77 19.64 16.16
N GLN A 28 20.92 20.00 15.58
CA GLN A 28 22.27 19.92 16.14
C GLN A 28 22.86 18.53 16.39
N PHE A 29 23.64 18.03 15.44
CA PHE A 29 24.90 17.35 15.73
C PHE A 29 25.93 17.68 14.66
N TRP A 30 26.79 18.66 14.97
CA TRP A 30 28.10 18.86 14.34
C TRP A 30 29.14 18.70 15.44
N VAL A 31 29.77 17.53 15.59
CA VAL A 31 31.10 17.39 16.21
C VAL A 31 31.81 16.15 15.62
N ILE A 32 32.78 16.44 14.74
CA ILE A 32 34.19 16.00 14.69
C ILE A 32 34.58 14.54 15.04
N GLY A 33 35.36 13.94 14.13
CA GLY A 33 36.27 12.79 14.32
C GLY A 33 36.07 11.78 13.17
N LEU A 34 37.05 11.33 12.38
CA LEU A 34 38.48 11.21 12.56
C LEU A 34 39.15 11.05 11.17
N LEU A 35 40.38 11.53 11.06
CA LEU A 35 41.33 11.33 9.97
C LEU A 35 41.97 9.92 10.08
N LEU A 36 42.07 9.16 8.98
CA LEU A 36 43.31 8.53 8.45
C LEU A 36 43.10 7.27 7.58
N MET A 37 43.70 7.35 6.39
CA MET A 37 44.33 6.32 5.55
C MET A 37 43.51 5.22 4.85
N GLY A 38 43.81 5.05 3.56
CA GLY A 38 43.78 3.74 2.89
C GLY A 38 42.89 3.65 1.65
N ALA A 39 43.35 4.20 0.53
CA ALA A 39 42.74 3.97 -0.77
C ALA A 39 42.99 2.53 -1.26
N VAL A 40 41.93 1.73 -1.42
CA VAL A 40 41.90 0.62 -2.39
C VAL A 40 40.54 0.64 -3.07
N GLY A 41 40.57 0.99 -4.36
CA GLY A 41 39.38 1.19 -5.18
C GLY A 41 38.65 -0.12 -5.48
N PHE A 42 37.47 -0.27 -4.90
CA PHE A 42 36.36 -0.99 -5.53
C PHE A 42 35.29 0.05 -5.85
N GLY A 43 35.24 0.46 -7.11
CA GLY A 43 34.21 1.36 -7.65
C GLY A 43 32.86 0.66 -7.73
N ALA A 44 32.24 0.37 -6.59
CA ALA A 44 30.80 0.21 -6.52
C ALA A 44 30.22 1.63 -6.46
N THR A 45 29.78 2.15 -7.60
CA THR A 45 29.02 3.39 -7.66
C THR A 45 27.70 3.19 -6.91
N ALA A 46 27.71 3.45 -5.59
CA ALA A 46 26.50 3.69 -4.84
C ALA A 46 25.81 4.87 -5.54
N GLN A 47 24.73 4.61 -6.27
CA GLN A 47 23.93 5.66 -6.87
C GLN A 47 23.45 6.58 -5.75
N GLU A 48 24.01 7.79 -5.66
CA GLU A 48 23.48 8.86 -4.85
C GLU A 48 22.01 9.06 -5.22
N VAL A 49 21.12 8.63 -4.34
CA VAL A 49 19.70 8.97 -4.43
C VAL A 49 19.64 10.49 -4.23
N LYS A 50 19.39 11.23 -5.32
CA LYS A 50 19.27 12.69 -5.30
C LYS A 50 18.34 13.13 -4.17
N LYS A 51 18.93 13.69 -3.09
CA LYS A 51 18.23 14.44 -2.05
C LYS A 51 17.45 15.58 -2.74
N GLY A 52 16.12 15.59 -2.60
CA GLY A 52 15.32 16.75 -2.98
C GLY A 52 14.06 16.49 -3.80
N GLN A 53 13.71 15.25 -4.12
CA GLN A 53 12.40 14.99 -4.72
C GLN A 53 11.32 15.11 -3.63
N ALA A 54 10.61 16.24 -3.63
CA ALA A 54 9.49 16.47 -2.71
C ALA A 54 8.51 15.29 -2.78
N ALA A 55 8.07 14.79 -1.62
CA ALA A 55 7.14 13.67 -1.55
C ALA A 55 5.90 13.96 -2.42
N GLN A 56 5.70 13.15 -3.46
CA GLN A 56 4.61 13.36 -4.40
C GLN A 56 3.37 12.62 -3.92
N GLN A 57 2.28 13.36 -3.68
CA GLN A 57 0.96 12.78 -3.45
C GLN A 57 0.22 12.64 -4.78
N VAL A 58 -0.37 11.47 -5.02
CA VAL A 58 -1.30 11.27 -6.13
C VAL A 58 -2.62 10.74 -5.60
N LYS A 59 -3.71 11.39 -6.02
CA LYS A 59 -5.07 10.91 -5.78
C LYS A 59 -5.46 9.96 -6.90
N CYS A 60 -5.97 8.78 -6.55
CA CYS A 60 -6.24 7.71 -7.47
C CYS A 60 -7.65 7.14 -7.28
N THR A 61 -8.24 6.72 -8.40
CA THR A 61 -9.41 5.83 -8.42
C THR A 61 -9.02 4.57 -9.18
N TRP A 62 -9.09 3.43 -8.50
CA TRP A 62 -8.82 2.11 -9.04
C TRP A 62 -10.12 1.36 -9.24
N GLN A 63 -10.28 0.79 -10.43
CA GLN A 63 -11.43 -0.04 -10.78
C GLN A 63 -10.92 -1.35 -11.37
N GLY A 64 -11.61 -2.43 -11.06
CA GLY A 64 -11.29 -3.73 -11.63
C GLY A 64 -12.13 -4.83 -11.03
N VAL A 65 -11.53 -5.99 -10.89
CA VAL A 65 -12.21 -7.21 -10.46
C VAL A 65 -11.35 -8.04 -9.52
N TRP A 66 -12.02 -8.84 -8.69
CA TRP A 66 -11.41 -9.94 -7.96
C TRP A 66 -12.15 -11.24 -8.27
N GLY A 67 -11.43 -12.35 -8.27
CA GLY A 67 -11.97 -13.68 -8.50
C GLY A 67 -11.49 -14.66 -7.44
N ILE A 68 -12.18 -15.80 -7.33
CA ILE A 68 -11.79 -16.92 -6.46
C ILE A 68 -11.12 -17.99 -7.34
N LYS A 69 -10.01 -18.57 -6.87
CA LYS A 69 -9.30 -19.63 -7.59
C LYS A 69 -10.24 -20.81 -7.83
N GLY A 70 -10.29 -21.31 -9.07
CA GLY A 70 -11.20 -22.38 -9.46
C GLY A 70 -12.65 -21.94 -9.71
N ASN A 71 -12.96 -20.64 -9.60
CA ASN A 71 -14.27 -20.09 -9.94
C ASN A 71 -14.14 -19.12 -11.12
N PRO A 72 -14.86 -19.33 -12.24
CA PRO A 72 -14.81 -18.41 -13.38
C PRO A 72 -15.50 -17.07 -13.11
N LYS A 73 -16.33 -16.98 -12.08
CA LYS A 73 -17.01 -15.73 -11.71
C LYS A 73 -16.05 -14.77 -11.05
N VAL A 74 -16.07 -13.53 -11.53
CA VAL A 74 -15.37 -12.40 -10.94
C VAL A 74 -16.37 -11.38 -10.41
N ALA A 75 -15.97 -10.63 -9.39
CA ALA A 75 -16.78 -9.57 -8.80
C ALA A 75 -16.05 -8.22 -8.96
N PRO A 76 -16.81 -7.12 -9.19
CA PRO A 76 -16.21 -5.80 -9.33
C PRO A 76 -15.58 -5.34 -8.02
N LEU A 77 -14.49 -4.58 -8.17
CA LEU A 77 -13.70 -4.00 -7.09
C LEU A 77 -13.42 -2.53 -7.41
N SER A 78 -13.69 -1.65 -6.46
CA SER A 78 -13.38 -0.23 -6.59
C SER A 78 -12.65 0.27 -5.36
N TRP A 79 -11.54 0.98 -5.56
CA TRP A 79 -10.79 1.66 -4.52
C TRP A 79 -10.64 3.14 -4.88
N THR A 80 -10.79 4.04 -3.91
CA THR A 80 -10.49 5.46 -4.08
C THR A 80 -9.62 5.94 -2.93
N GLY A 81 -8.50 6.58 -3.25
CA GLY A 81 -7.63 7.12 -2.23
C GLY A 81 -6.35 7.74 -2.77
N TYR A 82 -5.27 7.55 -2.04
CA TYR A 82 -4.01 8.22 -2.26
C TYR A 82 -2.86 7.22 -2.38
N ALA A 83 -1.90 7.52 -3.24
CA ALA A 83 -0.58 6.93 -3.22
C ALA A 83 0.48 8.02 -3.09
N PHE A 84 1.55 7.76 -2.34
CA PHE A 84 2.63 8.73 -2.17
C PHE A 84 3.99 8.07 -2.06
N THR A 85 5.04 8.77 -2.46
CA THR A 85 6.42 8.26 -2.37
C THR A 85 6.86 8.05 -0.93
N ALA A 86 7.38 6.87 -0.63
CA ALA A 86 7.93 6.55 0.69
C ALA A 86 9.38 7.07 0.84
N PRO A 87 9.85 7.41 2.07
CA PRO A 87 11.19 7.96 2.29
C PRO A 87 12.34 7.05 1.83
N ASN A 88 12.13 5.74 1.88
CA ASN A 88 13.08 4.70 1.46
C ASN A 88 12.93 4.31 -0.03
N GLY A 89 12.17 5.10 -0.80
CA GLY A 89 11.76 4.74 -2.15
C GLY A 89 10.52 3.85 -2.18
N GLY A 90 9.87 3.78 -3.34
CA GLY A 90 8.58 3.08 -3.49
C GLY A 90 7.37 3.98 -3.18
N TRP A 91 6.22 3.35 -2.95
CA TRP A 91 4.93 4.01 -2.75
C TRP A 91 4.20 3.46 -1.53
N LEU A 92 3.57 4.32 -0.76
CA LEU A 92 2.54 3.94 0.20
C LEU A 92 1.17 4.17 -0.41
N VAL A 93 0.22 3.28 -0.13
CA VAL A 93 -1.14 3.31 -0.68
C VAL A 93 -2.13 3.30 0.48
N TYR A 94 -3.08 4.22 0.47
CA TYR A 94 -4.21 4.26 1.38
C TYR A 94 -5.48 4.53 0.60
N ALA A 95 -6.52 3.71 0.77
CA ALA A 95 -7.76 3.87 0.02
C ALA A 95 -8.98 3.39 0.80
N ASN A 96 -10.13 3.93 0.42
CA ASN A 96 -11.43 3.37 0.75
C ASN A 96 -11.86 2.46 -0.39
N GLY A 97 -12.27 1.25 -0.06
CA GLY A 97 -12.75 0.24 -0.99
C GLY A 97 -14.24 0.00 -0.91
N LYS A 98 -14.82 -0.49 -2.00
CA LYS A 98 -16.18 -0.99 -2.06
C LYS A 98 -16.26 -2.13 -3.06
N ASP A 99 -16.88 -3.23 -2.63
CA ASP A 99 -17.26 -4.37 -3.47
C ASP A 99 -18.61 -4.93 -3.01
N SER A 100 -19.00 -6.10 -3.53
CA SER A 100 -20.25 -6.78 -3.19
C SER A 100 -20.36 -7.18 -1.71
N SER A 101 -19.25 -7.27 -0.98
CA SER A 101 -19.21 -7.60 0.45
C SER A 101 -19.33 -6.37 1.35
N GLY A 102 -19.24 -5.17 0.78
CA GLY A 102 -19.43 -3.91 1.49
C GLY A 102 -18.24 -2.96 1.41
N PRO A 103 -18.28 -1.87 2.20
CA PRO A 103 -17.19 -0.91 2.27
C PRO A 103 -15.98 -1.48 3.04
N SER A 104 -14.80 -1.10 2.61
CA SER A 104 -13.52 -1.52 3.19
C SER A 104 -12.49 -0.40 3.21
N ARG A 105 -11.39 -0.65 3.91
CA ARG A 105 -10.22 0.22 3.98
C ARG A 105 -9.00 -0.56 3.54
N LEU A 106 -8.21 0.04 2.66
CA LEU A 106 -7.02 -0.53 2.09
C LEU A 106 -5.80 0.28 2.56
N ARG A 107 -4.74 -0.40 2.99
CA ARG A 107 -3.43 0.22 3.23
C ARG A 107 -2.31 -0.69 2.77
N GLY A 108 -1.16 -0.14 2.46
CA GLY A 108 0.02 -0.95 2.18
C GLY A 108 1.13 -0.17 1.50
N GLY A 109 2.11 -0.93 1.01
CA GLY A 109 3.28 -0.38 0.34
C GLY A 109 3.59 -1.10 -0.95
N CYS A 110 4.25 -0.40 -1.86
CA CYS A 110 4.77 -0.91 -3.11
C CYS A 110 6.25 -0.57 -3.24
N MET A 111 7.08 -1.57 -3.55
CA MET A 111 8.52 -1.41 -3.75
C MET A 111 8.99 -2.43 -4.79
N GLY A 112 9.92 -2.02 -5.67
CA GLY A 112 10.51 -2.93 -6.67
C GLY A 112 9.51 -3.57 -7.62
N GLY A 113 8.43 -2.87 -8.00
CA GLY A 113 7.39 -3.42 -8.89
C GLY A 113 6.37 -4.34 -8.21
N LEU A 114 6.49 -4.56 -6.90
CA LEU A 114 5.59 -5.37 -6.09
C LEU A 114 4.87 -4.51 -5.05
N CYS A 115 3.69 -4.96 -4.63
CA CYS A 115 2.87 -4.33 -3.60
C CYS A 115 2.33 -5.36 -2.61
N ASP A 116 2.38 -4.97 -1.35
CA ASP A 116 1.82 -5.68 -0.22
C ASP A 116 0.72 -4.80 0.39
N LEU A 117 -0.54 -5.17 0.14
CA LEU A 117 -1.69 -4.40 0.62
C LEU A 117 -2.55 -5.22 1.58
N GLN A 118 -3.23 -4.54 2.49
CA GLN A 118 -4.15 -5.06 3.49
C GLN A 118 -5.51 -4.38 3.32
N GLN A 119 -6.56 -5.17 3.17
CA GLN A 119 -7.95 -4.70 3.09
C GLN A 119 -8.73 -5.16 4.31
N LYS A 120 -9.31 -4.22 5.06
CA LYS A 120 -10.20 -4.52 6.18
C LYS A 120 -11.62 -4.03 5.88
N TYR A 121 -12.61 -4.90 5.99
CA TYR A 121 -14.00 -4.50 5.80
C TYR A 121 -14.54 -3.81 7.06
N ILE A 122 -15.23 -2.69 6.87
CA ILE A 122 -15.75 -1.86 7.96
C ILE A 122 -17.26 -2.04 8.17
N ALA A 123 -17.96 -2.61 7.19
CA ALA A 123 -19.36 -3.02 7.30
C ALA A 123 -19.66 -4.18 6.33
N GLY A 124 -20.85 -4.76 6.45
CA GLY A 124 -21.32 -5.87 5.60
C GLY A 124 -20.93 -7.25 6.12
N PRO A 125 -21.16 -8.32 5.35
CA PRO A 125 -20.96 -9.71 5.81
C PRO A 125 -19.52 -10.05 6.22
N LEU A 126 -18.54 -9.29 5.73
CA LEU A 126 -17.11 -9.48 6.02
C LEU A 126 -16.58 -8.50 7.06
N GLN A 127 -17.43 -7.79 7.81
CA GLN A 127 -17.00 -6.79 8.79
C GLN A 127 -15.90 -7.32 9.73
N HIS A 128 -14.89 -6.49 9.96
CA HIS A 128 -13.68 -6.79 10.74
C HIS A 128 -12.75 -7.88 10.17
N LYS A 129 -13.09 -8.50 9.03
CA LYS A 129 -12.18 -9.42 8.34
C LYS A 129 -11.10 -8.65 7.60
N LEU A 130 -9.89 -9.20 7.67
CA LEU A 130 -8.69 -8.67 7.04
C LEU A 130 -8.25 -9.60 5.91
N TYR A 131 -7.94 -9.02 4.77
CA TYR A 131 -7.44 -9.70 3.59
C TYR A 131 -6.13 -9.08 3.14
N TYR A 132 -5.25 -9.90 2.61
CA TYR A 132 -3.93 -9.53 2.14
C TYR A 132 -3.88 -9.66 0.63
N TYR A 133 -3.23 -8.71 -0.02
CA TYR A 133 -2.99 -8.68 -1.45
C TYR A 133 -1.49 -8.68 -1.71
N LYS A 134 -1.07 -9.52 -2.65
CA LYS A 134 0.27 -9.55 -3.23
C LYS A 134 0.13 -9.22 -4.70
N LEU A 135 0.48 -7.99 -5.08
CA LEU A 135 0.23 -7.44 -6.42
C LEU A 135 1.53 -7.02 -7.09
N LYS A 136 1.62 -7.24 -8.40
CA LYS A 136 2.57 -6.56 -9.28
C LYS A 136 1.96 -5.24 -9.72
N TYR A 137 2.74 -4.17 -9.79
CA TYR A 137 2.27 -2.89 -10.32
C TYR A 137 3.03 -2.46 -11.56
N LYS A 138 2.32 -1.80 -12.47
CA LYS A 138 2.91 -1.14 -13.64
C LYS A 138 2.46 0.31 -13.66
N LEU A 139 3.43 1.22 -13.80
CA LEU A 139 3.19 2.64 -14.01
C LEU A 139 3.22 2.91 -15.51
N THR A 140 2.13 3.45 -16.04
CA THR A 140 2.09 3.98 -17.40
C THR A 140 2.06 5.50 -17.31
N PRO A 141 3.09 6.21 -17.80
CA PRO A 141 3.02 7.66 -17.93
C PRO A 141 1.88 8.01 -18.88
N LEU A 142 0.97 8.87 -18.46
CA LEU A 142 0.03 9.50 -19.37
C LEU A 142 0.60 10.87 -19.75
N HIS A 143 0.41 11.29 -21.00
CA HIS A 143 0.71 12.65 -21.41
C HIS A 143 0.00 13.62 -20.44
N LYS A 144 0.72 14.65 -19.94
CA LYS A 144 0.25 15.69 -19.01
C LYS A 144 0.27 15.37 -17.50
N GLY A 145 1.10 14.42 -17.04
CA GLY A 145 1.39 14.24 -15.60
C GLY A 145 0.38 13.38 -14.83
N LEU A 146 -0.58 12.79 -15.53
CA LEU A 146 -1.44 11.73 -15.01
C LEU A 146 -0.64 10.40 -15.05
N ARG A 147 -0.82 9.53 -14.07
CA ARG A 147 -0.22 8.19 -14.07
C ARG A 147 -1.35 7.17 -14.04
N SER A 148 -1.35 6.23 -14.98
CA SER A 148 -2.16 5.03 -14.80
C SER A 148 -1.35 4.01 -14.01
N ILE A 149 -1.97 3.43 -12.98
CA ILE A 149 -1.35 2.40 -12.14
C ILE A 149 -2.18 1.15 -12.26
N SER A 150 -1.69 0.11 -12.92
CA SER A 150 -2.37 -1.18 -12.90
C SER A 150 -1.76 -2.10 -11.86
N PHE A 151 -2.60 -2.77 -11.08
CA PHE A 151 -2.20 -3.83 -10.17
C PHE A 151 -2.76 -5.18 -10.63
N THR A 152 -1.93 -6.21 -10.63
CA THR A 152 -2.36 -7.59 -10.90
C THR A 152 -1.72 -8.55 -9.92
N GLY A 153 -2.47 -9.50 -9.40
CA GLY A 153 -1.91 -10.48 -8.48
C GLY A 153 -2.95 -11.31 -7.77
N THR A 154 -2.70 -11.60 -6.49
CA THR A 154 -3.48 -12.55 -5.71
C THR A 154 -3.91 -11.97 -4.37
N TRP A 155 -4.96 -12.52 -3.79
CA TRP A 155 -5.46 -12.14 -2.47
C TRP A 155 -5.80 -13.35 -1.60
N GLY A 156 -5.72 -13.18 -0.28
CA GLY A 156 -6.01 -14.24 0.71
C GLY A 156 -6.32 -13.70 2.09
N ALA A 157 -6.74 -14.59 3.01
CA ALA A 157 -6.95 -14.24 4.42
C ALA A 157 -5.65 -14.28 5.25
N GLU A 158 -4.57 -14.76 4.64
CA GLU A 158 -3.23 -14.87 5.24
C GLU A 158 -2.23 -14.10 4.39
N MET A 159 -1.16 -13.61 5.01
CA MET A 159 -0.09 -12.90 4.32
C MET A 159 0.74 -13.81 3.40
N ASN A 160 0.74 -15.12 3.67
CA ASN A 160 1.46 -16.09 2.86
C ASN A 160 0.79 -16.26 1.49
N GLN A 161 1.50 -15.90 0.43
CA GLN A 161 1.00 -15.95 -0.95
C GLN A 161 0.57 -17.36 -1.39
N GLY A 162 1.20 -18.42 -0.86
CA GLY A 162 0.81 -19.81 -1.17
C GLY A 162 -0.61 -20.16 -0.69
N MET A 163 -1.12 -19.41 0.29
CA MET A 163 -2.46 -19.58 0.89
C MET A 163 -3.50 -18.64 0.28
N HIS A 164 -3.11 -17.85 -0.72
CA HIS A 164 -4.02 -16.94 -1.40
C HIS A 164 -5.09 -17.70 -2.18
N ARG A 165 -6.33 -17.24 -2.05
CA ARG A 165 -7.53 -17.93 -2.50
C ARG A 165 -8.07 -17.41 -3.81
N GLY A 166 -7.48 -16.35 -4.36
CA GLY A 166 -8.01 -15.73 -5.56
C GLY A 166 -7.06 -14.76 -6.25
N THR A 167 -7.57 -14.16 -7.31
CA THR A 167 -6.86 -13.20 -8.15
C THR A 167 -7.48 -11.82 -8.04
N ALA A 168 -6.68 -10.79 -8.26
CA ALA A 168 -7.13 -9.40 -8.32
C ALA A 168 -6.47 -8.71 -9.50
N GLN A 169 -7.25 -7.93 -10.24
CA GLN A 169 -6.78 -7.09 -11.33
C GLN A 169 -7.50 -5.76 -11.25
N VAL A 170 -6.75 -4.67 -11.07
CA VAL A 170 -7.31 -3.33 -10.98
C VAL A 170 -6.48 -2.35 -11.79
N LYS A 171 -7.13 -1.35 -12.36
CA LYS A 171 -6.50 -0.25 -13.08
C LYS A 171 -6.88 1.07 -12.43
N GLY A 172 -5.85 1.84 -12.12
CA GLY A 172 -5.91 3.14 -11.49
C GLY A 172 -5.76 4.27 -12.48
N SER A 173 -6.56 5.31 -12.27
CA SER A 173 -6.38 6.63 -12.87
C SER A 173 -5.97 7.60 -11.76
N CYS A 174 -4.75 8.12 -11.82
CA CYS A 174 -4.18 8.96 -10.78
C CYS A 174 -3.85 10.37 -11.26
N ARG A 175 -4.07 11.36 -10.39
CA ARG A 175 -3.73 12.77 -10.61
C ARG A 175 -2.81 13.26 -9.49
N LEU A 176 -1.85 14.11 -9.83
CA LEU A 176 -1.06 14.82 -8.82
C LEU A 176 -1.98 15.64 -7.93
N ASP A 177 -1.78 15.48 -6.62
CA ASP A 177 -2.44 16.29 -5.61
C ASP A 177 -1.39 17.17 -4.94
N LYS A 178 -1.61 18.47 -4.95
CA LYS A 178 -0.68 19.48 -4.40
C LYS A 178 -1.02 19.86 -2.96
N THR A 179 -2.07 19.28 -2.39
CA THR A 179 -2.41 19.52 -0.98
C THR A 179 -1.25 19.06 -0.10
N PRO A 180 -0.82 19.87 0.89
CA PRO A 180 0.21 19.48 1.84
C PRO A 180 -0.11 18.15 2.52
N LEU A 181 0.91 17.32 2.76
CA LEU A 181 0.84 15.98 3.36
C LEU A 181 0.49 16.00 4.87
N THR A 182 -0.30 16.95 5.34
CA THR A 182 -0.72 17.03 6.75
C THR A 182 -1.99 16.21 6.98
N GLY A 183 -1.87 15.08 7.70
CA GLY A 183 -3.02 14.32 8.20
C GLY A 183 -3.72 13.39 7.19
N LEU A 184 -2.96 12.62 6.40
CA LEU A 184 -3.48 11.67 5.39
C LEU A 184 -4.63 10.75 5.86
N PRO A 185 -4.60 10.13 7.06
CA PRO A 185 -5.72 9.31 7.52
C PRO A 185 -7.00 10.18 7.68
N LYS A 186 -6.85 11.43 8.16
CA LYS A 186 -7.98 12.38 8.26
C LYS A 186 -8.57 12.74 6.88
N GLN A 187 -7.76 12.82 5.82
CA GLN A 187 -8.24 13.09 4.45
C GLN A 187 -9.10 11.96 3.88
N LEU A 188 -8.85 10.71 4.31
CA LEU A 188 -9.67 9.55 3.93
C LEU A 188 -10.81 9.27 4.92
N GLY A 189 -10.90 10.04 6.00
CA GLY A 189 -11.92 9.91 7.04
C GLY A 189 -11.68 8.76 8.04
N TRP A 190 -10.44 8.27 8.20
CA TRP A 190 -10.13 7.21 9.17
C TRP A 190 -8.69 7.26 9.66
N SER A 191 -8.41 6.82 10.90
CA SER A 191 -7.07 6.79 11.50
C SER A 191 -6.55 5.36 11.65
N ASP A 192 -5.27 5.17 11.98
CA ASP A 192 -4.77 3.83 12.33
C ASP A 192 -5.52 3.22 13.51
N ALA A 193 -6.05 4.04 14.43
CA ALA A 193 -6.88 3.59 15.53
C ALA A 193 -8.27 3.12 15.09
N THR A 194 -8.81 3.68 14.00
CA THR A 194 -10.09 3.22 13.46
C THR A 194 -9.94 2.17 12.38
N TYR A 195 -8.72 1.91 11.87
CA TYR A 195 -8.41 0.82 10.94
C TYR A 195 -8.64 -0.53 11.62
#